data_AF-A0A2E0BPW9-F1
#
_entry.id   AF-A0A2E0BPW9-F1
#
_cell.length_a   1.000
_cell.length_b   1.000
_cell.length_c   1.000
_cell.angle_alpha   90.00
_cell.angle_beta   90.00
_cell.angle_gamma   90.00
#
_symmetry.space_group_name_H-M   'P 1'
#
loop_
_entity.id
_entity.type
_entity.pdbx_description
1 polymer ?
#
loop_
_entity_poly.entity_id
_entity_poly.type
_entity_poly.pdbx_seq_one_letter_code
_entity_poly.pdbx_strand_id
1 'polypeptide(L)'
;MIKLKELLTLRSMKYYTTEESIKRKHQERMDMKTSLWDENIILPRMMPPENDSSLTLKEIKYLAEIEPSQEVAEMGDDVLKNFMDLIEKHEVNVSEEMISRIIKESGKFIMQLKYHYNRPRPFQIAEFYQMDLNGTELDSMKTPSYPSGHATQGYLIGEYLASVDNLNGNIYRDKAEEIAESRIIAKAHYPSDKAYGKTIAKALFRGMKK
;
A
#
# COMPACT_ATOMS: atom_id res chain seq x y z
N MET A 1 6.17 28.95 16.58
CA MET A 1 5.71 29.51 15.28
C MET A 1 6.60 28.92 14.21
N ILE A 2 6.04 28.12 13.29
CA ILE A 2 6.81 27.47 12.22
C ILE A 2 7.25 28.53 11.22
N LYS A 3 8.53 28.55 10.84
CA LYS A 3 9.06 29.55 9.88
C LYS A 3 8.66 29.19 8.45
N LEU A 4 8.47 30.18 7.59
CA LEU A 4 8.14 29.96 6.17
C LEU A 4 9.14 29.02 5.45
N LYS A 5 10.44 29.16 5.76
CA LYS A 5 11.49 28.30 5.21
C LYS A 5 11.30 26.82 5.59
N GLU A 6 10.86 26.55 6.81
CA GLU A 6 10.58 25.19 7.30
C GLU A 6 9.37 24.59 6.59
N LEU A 7 8.32 25.37 6.35
CA LEU A 7 7.14 24.94 5.57
C LEU A 7 7.50 24.59 4.12
N LEU A 8 8.39 25.35 3.49
CA LEU A 8 8.88 25.03 2.14
C LEU A 8 9.65 23.71 2.11
N THR A 9 10.45 23.43 3.15
CA THR A 9 11.14 22.14 3.30
C THR A 9 10.15 21.00 3.46
N LEU A 10 9.13 21.16 4.30
CA LEU A 10 8.08 20.15 4.47
C LEU A 10 7.34 19.88 3.16
N ARG A 11 6.89 20.94 2.49
CA ARG A 11 6.14 20.87 1.23
C ARG A 11 6.89 20.13 0.12
N SER A 12 8.21 20.34 0.04
CA SER A 12 9.08 19.71 -0.98
C SER A 12 9.69 18.37 -0.55
N MET A 13 9.41 17.91 0.68
CA MET A 13 9.93 16.65 1.19
C MET A 13 9.51 15.48 0.30
N LYS A 14 10.48 14.63 -0.01
CA LYS A 14 10.30 13.39 -0.75
C LYS A 14 10.83 12.23 0.07
N TYR A 15 10.37 11.02 -0.22
CA TYR A 15 10.93 9.82 0.40
C TYR A 15 12.42 9.68 0.08
N TYR A 16 12.80 9.86 -1.20
CA TYR A 16 14.19 9.98 -1.63
C TYR A 16 14.56 11.45 -1.89
N THR A 17 15.67 11.92 -1.30
CA THR A 17 16.13 13.33 -1.34
C THR A 17 17.15 13.60 -2.44
N THR A 18 17.90 12.59 -2.89
CA THR A 18 18.84 12.65 -4.01
C THR A 18 18.35 11.72 -5.12
N GLU A 19 18.92 11.84 -6.33
CA GLU A 19 18.84 10.80 -7.37
C GLU A 19 19.58 9.52 -6.93
N GLU A 20 19.25 8.98 -5.75
CA GLU A 20 19.54 7.58 -5.46
C GLU A 20 18.89 6.78 -6.57
N SER A 21 19.75 6.25 -7.44
CA SER A 21 19.34 5.47 -8.60
C SER A 21 18.35 4.42 -8.11
N ILE A 22 17.18 4.42 -8.75
CA ILE A 22 16.12 3.43 -8.52
C ILE A 22 16.82 2.08 -8.34
N LYS A 23 16.69 1.47 -7.15
CA LYS A 23 17.40 0.22 -6.84
C LYS A 23 17.14 -0.76 -7.98
N ARG A 24 18.18 -1.42 -8.49
CA ARG A 24 18.07 -2.34 -9.65
C ARG A 24 16.86 -3.28 -9.55
N LYS A 25 16.65 -3.89 -8.38
CA LYS A 25 15.50 -4.77 -8.10
C LYS A 25 14.12 -4.10 -8.26
N HIS A 26 14.01 -2.80 -7.98
CA HIS A 26 12.77 -2.05 -8.16
C HIS A 26 12.57 -1.67 -9.62
N GLN A 27 13.65 -1.33 -10.33
CA GLN A 27 13.61 -1.10 -11.78
C GLN A 27 13.17 -2.36 -12.52
N GLU A 28 13.80 -3.51 -12.22
CA GLU A 28 13.42 -4.82 -12.75
C GLU A 28 11.95 -5.16 -12.49
N ARG A 29 11.42 -4.81 -11.31
CA ARG A 29 10.00 -4.98 -10.99
C ARG A 29 9.09 -4.05 -11.80
N MET A 30 9.50 -2.82 -12.07
CA MET A 30 8.72 -1.88 -12.88
C MET A 30 8.74 -2.23 -14.38
N ASP A 31 9.80 -2.90 -14.84
CA ASP A 31 9.99 -3.29 -16.24
C ASP A 31 9.51 -4.70 -16.55
N MET A 32 9.14 -5.48 -15.53
CA MET A 32 8.71 -6.87 -15.73
C MET A 32 7.50 -6.96 -16.67
N LYS A 33 7.43 -8.02 -17.47
CA LYS A 33 6.22 -8.32 -18.26
C LYS A 33 5.12 -8.89 -17.36
N THR A 34 3.87 -8.59 -17.70
CA THR A 34 2.69 -9.07 -16.99
C THR A 34 1.91 -10.04 -17.87
N SER A 35 1.48 -11.16 -17.29
CA SER A 35 0.57 -12.10 -17.95
C SER A 35 -0.89 -11.74 -17.66
N LEU A 36 -1.21 -11.32 -16.43
CA LEU A 36 -2.56 -11.04 -15.93
C LEU A 36 -3.12 -9.69 -16.40
N TRP A 37 -2.26 -8.76 -16.80
CA TRP A 37 -2.64 -7.41 -17.24
C TRP A 37 -1.98 -7.03 -18.57
N ASP A 38 -2.64 -6.14 -19.30
CA ASP A 38 -2.01 -5.42 -20.42
C ASP A 38 -0.96 -4.44 -19.88
N GLU A 39 0.14 -4.28 -20.60
CA GLU A 39 1.21 -3.35 -20.18
C GLU A 39 0.75 -1.88 -20.23
N ASN A 40 -0.27 -1.57 -21.04
CA ASN A 40 -0.84 -0.23 -21.22
C ASN A 40 -2.13 -0.02 -20.42
N ILE A 41 -2.40 -0.85 -19.40
CA ILE A 41 -3.56 -0.64 -18.52
C ILE A 41 -3.55 0.77 -17.94
N ILE A 42 -4.67 1.48 -18.10
CA ILE A 42 -4.83 2.83 -17.58
C ILE A 42 -5.30 2.74 -16.14
N LEU A 43 -4.43 3.12 -15.21
CA LEU A 43 -4.76 3.23 -13.80
C LEU A 43 -5.19 4.65 -13.45
N PRO A 44 -6.20 4.81 -12.56
CA PRO A 44 -6.63 6.12 -12.11
C PRO A 44 -5.47 6.84 -11.41
N ARG A 45 -5.23 8.09 -11.78
CA ARG A 45 -4.19 8.93 -11.17
C ARG A 45 -4.84 9.85 -10.15
N MET A 46 -4.49 9.67 -8.88
CA MET A 46 -4.91 10.56 -7.79
C MET A 46 -3.65 11.19 -7.19
N MET A 47 -3.67 12.49 -6.96
CA MET A 47 -2.55 13.16 -6.29
C MET A 47 -2.60 12.83 -4.79
N PRO A 48 -1.46 12.52 -4.15
CA PRO A 48 -1.42 12.45 -2.70
C PRO A 48 -1.72 13.83 -2.10
N PRO A 49 -2.27 13.90 -0.87
CA PRO A 49 -2.32 15.15 -0.12
C PRO A 49 -0.94 15.79 -0.02
N GLU A 50 -0.86 17.12 -0.15
CA GLU A 50 0.41 17.84 0.01
C GLU A 50 0.95 17.64 1.44
N ASN A 51 2.27 17.56 1.58
CA ASN A 51 2.93 17.29 2.86
C ASN A 51 2.59 18.31 3.96
N ASP A 52 2.44 19.59 3.58
CA ASP A 52 2.09 20.71 4.46
C ASP A 52 0.59 20.98 4.54
N SER A 53 -0.25 20.14 3.92
CA SER A 53 -1.70 20.30 3.96
C SER A 53 -2.29 19.98 5.34
N SER A 54 -3.44 20.60 5.63
CA SER A 54 -4.21 20.29 6.84
C SER A 54 -4.66 18.83 6.90
N LEU A 55 -4.83 18.18 5.74
CA LEU A 55 -5.19 16.76 5.67
C LEU A 55 -4.03 15.88 6.13
N THR A 56 -2.82 16.09 5.60
CA THR A 56 -1.63 15.32 6.02
C THR A 56 -1.39 15.47 7.52
N LEU A 57 -1.52 16.68 8.08
CA LEU A 57 -1.38 16.89 9.52
C LEU A 57 -2.46 16.14 10.32
N LYS A 58 -3.72 16.12 9.86
CA LYS A 58 -4.78 15.33 10.50
C LYS A 58 -4.48 13.83 10.47
N GLU A 59 -3.96 13.32 9.36
CA GLU A 59 -3.56 11.92 9.23
C GLU A 59 -2.43 11.57 10.20
N ILE A 60 -1.41 12.43 10.33
CA ILE A 60 -0.31 12.23 11.29
C ILE A 60 -0.81 12.21 12.73
N LYS A 61 -1.70 13.14 13.10
CA LYS A 61 -2.31 13.17 14.44
C LYS A 61 -3.13 11.92 14.71
N TYR A 62 -3.94 11.49 13.74
CA TYR A 62 -4.68 10.24 13.84
C TYR A 62 -3.76 9.03 14.05
N LEU A 63 -2.65 8.93 13.31
CA LEU A 63 -1.66 7.86 13.51
C LEU A 63 -0.98 7.92 14.89
N ALA A 64 -0.78 9.11 15.45
CA ALA A 64 -0.22 9.27 16.79
C ALA A 64 -1.17 8.80 17.89
N GLU A 65 -2.49 8.86 17.67
CA GLU A 65 -3.52 8.41 18.62
C GLU A 65 -3.73 6.88 18.62
N ILE A 66 -3.27 6.18 17.58
CA ILE A 66 -3.42 4.72 17.47
C ILE A 66 -2.32 4.02 18.27
N GLU A 67 -2.70 3.06 19.11
CA GLU A 67 -1.73 2.18 19.76
C GLU A 67 -1.12 1.20 18.73
N PRO A 68 0.21 1.12 18.60
CA PRO A 68 0.83 0.17 17.69
C PRO A 68 0.63 -1.26 18.20
N SER A 69 0.53 -2.21 17.27
CA SER A 69 0.52 -3.63 17.58
C SER A 69 1.44 -4.38 16.63
N GLN A 70 2.51 -4.94 17.19
CA GLN A 70 3.49 -5.76 16.45
C GLN A 70 2.81 -6.97 15.80
N GLU A 71 1.93 -7.65 16.55
CA GLU A 71 1.20 -8.83 16.07
C GLU A 71 0.33 -8.49 14.85
N VAL A 72 -0.42 -7.39 14.92
CA VAL A 72 -1.28 -6.96 13.81
C VAL A 72 -0.44 -6.52 12.62
N ALA A 73 0.67 -5.81 12.86
CA ALA A 73 1.60 -5.36 11.82
C ALA A 73 2.24 -6.54 11.06
N GLU A 74 2.72 -7.54 11.79
CA GLU A 74 3.32 -8.76 11.23
C GLU A 74 2.30 -9.61 10.48
N MET A 75 1.09 -9.76 11.04
CA MET A 75 -0.02 -10.43 10.37
C MET A 75 -0.26 -9.84 8.98
N GLY A 76 -0.37 -8.51 8.87
CA GLY A 76 -0.68 -7.87 7.59
C GLY A 76 0.51 -7.69 6.63
N ASP A 77 1.74 -8.01 7.05
CA ASP A 77 2.91 -7.99 6.16
C ASP A 77 2.92 -9.22 5.24
N ASP A 78 2.39 -10.37 5.69
CA ASP A 78 2.25 -11.58 4.87
C ASP A 78 0.88 -11.69 4.19
N VAL A 79 0.70 -10.95 3.09
CA VAL A 79 -0.55 -10.95 2.32
C VAL A 79 -0.90 -12.35 1.80
N LEU A 80 0.09 -13.12 1.32
CA LEU A 80 -0.16 -14.42 0.70
C LEU A 80 -0.76 -15.38 1.72
N LYS A 81 -0.09 -15.56 2.86
CA LYS A 81 -0.51 -16.49 3.92
C LYS A 81 -1.94 -16.21 4.40
N ASN A 82 -2.26 -14.94 4.63
CA ASN A 82 -3.59 -14.53 5.09
C ASN A 82 -4.73 -15.01 4.19
N PHE A 83 -4.51 -15.08 2.88
CA PHE A 83 -5.51 -15.57 1.93
C PHE A 83 -5.43 -17.08 1.73
N MET A 84 -4.26 -17.69 1.79
CA MET A 84 -4.12 -19.15 1.71
C MET A 84 -4.91 -19.86 2.81
N ASP A 85 -4.83 -19.37 4.05
CA ASP A 85 -5.59 -19.91 5.18
C ASP A 85 -7.12 -19.91 4.91
N LEU A 86 -7.62 -18.87 4.22
CA LEU A 86 -9.04 -18.77 3.86
C LEU A 86 -9.40 -19.62 2.64
N ILE A 87 -8.52 -19.72 1.65
CA ILE A 87 -8.70 -20.58 0.47
C ILE A 87 -8.82 -22.04 0.90
N GLU A 88 -7.95 -22.50 1.79
CA GLU A 88 -7.98 -23.86 2.36
C GLU A 88 -9.24 -24.09 3.19
N LYS A 89 -9.56 -23.17 4.10
CA LYS A 89 -10.74 -23.28 4.98
C LYS A 89 -12.06 -23.38 4.23
N HIS A 90 -12.16 -22.69 3.08
CA HIS A 90 -13.38 -22.64 2.27
C HIS A 90 -13.31 -23.51 1.01
N GLU A 91 -12.27 -24.34 0.88
CA GLU A 91 -12.06 -25.27 -0.24
C GLU A 91 -12.17 -24.60 -1.63
N VAL A 92 -11.66 -23.36 -1.73
CA VAL A 92 -11.75 -22.57 -2.97
C VAL A 92 -10.78 -23.12 -4.01
N ASN A 93 -11.25 -23.35 -5.24
CA ASN A 93 -10.42 -23.84 -6.34
C ASN A 93 -9.52 -22.74 -6.94
N VAL A 94 -8.57 -22.26 -6.15
CA VAL A 94 -7.55 -21.27 -6.54
C VAL A 94 -6.20 -21.75 -6.03
N SER A 95 -5.19 -21.75 -6.90
CA SER A 95 -3.84 -22.16 -6.51
C SER A 95 -3.06 -21.04 -5.84
N GLU A 96 -2.13 -21.40 -4.95
CA GLU A 96 -1.13 -20.48 -4.38
C GLU A 96 -0.35 -19.76 -5.50
N GLU A 97 -0.08 -20.46 -6.61
CA GLU A 97 0.61 -19.89 -7.76
C GLU A 97 -0.16 -18.71 -8.36
N MET A 98 -1.49 -18.80 -8.45
CA MET A 98 -2.33 -17.71 -8.95
C MET A 98 -2.27 -16.49 -8.02
N ILE A 99 -2.40 -16.68 -6.70
CA ILE A 99 -2.31 -15.57 -5.73
C ILE A 99 -0.91 -14.95 -5.74
N SER A 100 0.13 -15.77 -5.75
CA SER A 100 1.52 -15.32 -5.87
C SER A 100 1.76 -14.53 -7.15
N ARG A 101 1.14 -14.92 -8.26
CA ARG A 101 1.20 -14.21 -9.54
C ARG A 101 0.49 -12.86 -9.48
N ILE A 102 -0.70 -12.80 -8.87
CA ILE A 102 -1.42 -11.53 -8.61
C ILE A 102 -0.54 -10.57 -7.80
N ILE A 103 0.06 -11.04 -6.70
CA ILE A 103 0.95 -10.24 -5.84
C ILE A 103 2.16 -9.73 -6.63
N LYS A 104 2.84 -10.64 -7.34
CA LYS A 104 4.06 -10.33 -8.09
C LYS A 104 3.80 -9.30 -9.19
N GLU A 105 2.81 -9.55 -10.05
CA GLU A 105 2.54 -8.72 -11.22
C GLU A 105 1.88 -7.39 -10.86
N SER A 106 0.97 -7.34 -9.87
CA SER A 106 0.44 -6.06 -9.36
C SER A 106 1.54 -5.18 -8.76
N GLY A 107 2.60 -5.80 -8.23
CA GLY A 107 3.80 -5.14 -7.74
C GLY A 107 4.48 -4.24 -8.76
N LYS A 108 4.38 -4.53 -10.07
CA LYS A 108 4.86 -3.66 -11.15
C LYS A 108 4.22 -2.28 -11.07
N PHE A 109 2.89 -2.25 -11.17
CA PHE A 109 2.13 -1.02 -11.23
C PHE A 109 2.20 -0.21 -9.93
N ILE A 110 2.15 -0.91 -8.79
CA ILE A 110 2.31 -0.29 -7.47
C ILE A 110 3.68 0.39 -7.38
N MET A 111 4.75 -0.26 -7.83
CA MET A 111 6.10 0.30 -7.76
C MET A 111 6.25 1.53 -8.67
N GLN A 112 5.72 1.47 -9.89
CA GLN A 112 5.69 2.62 -10.81
C GLN A 112 4.98 3.83 -10.18
N LEU A 113 3.83 3.61 -9.52
CA LEU A 113 3.11 4.68 -8.83
C LEU A 113 3.90 5.23 -7.64
N LYS A 114 4.51 4.36 -6.82
CA LYS A 114 5.33 4.76 -5.68
C LYS A 114 6.49 5.66 -6.09
N TYR A 115 7.22 5.29 -7.14
CA TYR A 115 8.33 6.09 -7.64
C TYR A 115 7.86 7.38 -8.33
N HIS A 116 6.72 7.36 -9.01
CA HIS A 116 6.14 8.55 -9.62
C HIS A 116 5.77 9.63 -8.59
N TYR A 117 5.08 9.25 -7.51
CA TYR A 117 4.65 10.22 -6.48
C TYR A 117 5.71 10.52 -5.42
N ASN A 118 6.59 9.55 -5.15
CA ASN A 118 7.70 9.66 -4.19
C ASN A 118 7.29 10.25 -2.82
N ARG A 119 6.06 9.95 -2.36
CA ARG A 119 5.49 10.49 -1.12
C ARG A 119 6.30 10.01 0.10
N PRO A 120 6.75 10.91 1.00
CA PRO A 120 7.41 10.53 2.24
C PRO A 120 6.49 9.68 3.11
N ARG A 121 7.07 8.83 3.96
CA ARG A 121 6.34 7.99 4.94
C ARG A 121 5.86 8.83 6.13
N PRO A 122 4.87 8.34 6.91
CA PRO A 122 4.38 9.04 8.10
C PRO A 122 5.47 9.51 9.06
N PHE A 123 6.44 8.64 9.39
CA PHE A 123 7.49 8.97 10.34
C PHE A 123 8.36 10.17 9.90
N GLN A 124 8.60 10.34 8.59
CA GLN A 124 9.41 11.46 8.06
C GLN A 124 8.70 12.81 8.24
N ILE A 125 7.38 12.81 8.07
CA ILE A 125 6.57 14.02 8.31
C ILE A 125 6.39 14.26 9.81
N ALA A 126 6.20 13.20 10.60
CA ALA A 126 6.07 13.32 12.06
C ALA A 126 7.34 13.89 12.71
N GLU A 127 8.52 13.51 12.22
CA GLU A 127 9.82 14.05 12.67
C GLU A 127 9.88 15.58 12.52
N PHE A 128 9.37 16.13 11.41
CA PHE A 128 9.29 17.59 11.22
C PHE A 128 8.43 18.26 12.32
N TYR A 129 7.37 17.60 12.76
CA TYR A 129 6.49 18.08 13.83
C TYR A 129 6.97 17.70 15.23
N GLN A 130 8.14 17.06 15.36
CA GLN A 130 8.67 16.53 16.63
C GLN A 130 7.67 15.58 17.31
N MET A 131 6.94 14.81 16.50
CA MET A 131 6.01 13.79 16.94
C MET A 131 6.68 12.43 16.76
N ASP A 132 6.80 11.67 17.85
CA ASP A 132 7.13 10.26 17.75
C ASP A 132 5.83 9.48 17.49
N LEU A 133 5.79 8.78 16.36
CA LEU A 133 4.66 7.91 16.06
C LEU A 133 4.75 6.60 16.83
N ASN A 134 5.90 6.15 17.33
CA ASN A 134 6.06 4.82 17.92
C ASN A 134 5.52 3.72 16.97
N GLY A 135 5.88 3.81 15.69
CA GLY A 135 5.44 2.87 14.66
C GLY A 135 6.26 1.57 14.67
N THR A 136 5.70 0.50 14.11
CA THR A 136 6.42 -0.77 13.94
C THR A 136 7.37 -0.67 12.75
N GLU A 137 8.67 -0.90 12.96
CA GLU A 137 9.64 -0.98 11.87
C GLU A 137 9.47 -2.30 11.10
N LEU A 138 9.17 -2.20 9.81
CA LEU A 138 9.01 -3.34 8.91
C LEU A 138 9.95 -3.21 7.71
N ASP A 139 10.53 -4.33 7.28
CA ASP A 139 11.43 -4.37 6.12
C ASP A 139 10.77 -3.85 4.83
N SER A 140 9.45 -3.97 4.75
CA SER A 140 8.62 -3.52 3.64
C SER A 140 8.48 -1.98 3.53
N MET A 141 8.96 -1.23 4.52
CA MET A 141 8.91 0.25 4.56
C MET A 141 10.02 0.95 3.77
N LYS A 142 10.84 0.20 3.02
CA LYS A 142 12.02 0.68 2.26
C LYS A 142 11.67 1.28 0.86
N THR A 143 10.46 1.81 0.70
CA THR A 143 9.93 2.42 -0.54
C THR A 143 8.99 3.59 -0.23
N PRO A 144 8.69 4.49 -1.19
CA PRO A 144 7.74 5.59 -1.00
C PRO A 144 6.34 5.13 -0.55
N SER A 145 5.59 6.02 0.08
CA SER A 145 4.34 5.68 0.77
C SER A 145 3.15 5.43 -0.17
N TYR A 146 3.02 6.16 -1.27
CA TYR A 146 1.75 6.27 -1.99
C TYR A 146 1.76 5.55 -3.36
N PRO A 147 0.83 4.61 -3.65
CA PRO A 147 -0.19 4.04 -2.78
C PRO A 147 0.36 3.04 -1.77
N SER A 148 -0.46 2.61 -0.80
CA SER A 148 -0.15 1.46 0.06
C SER A 148 -0.14 0.17 -0.74
N GLY A 149 1.01 -0.52 -0.77
CA GLY A 149 1.21 -1.75 -1.56
C GLY A 149 0.40 -2.93 -1.03
N HIS A 150 0.56 -3.21 0.27
CA HIS A 150 -0.19 -4.28 0.97
C HIS A 150 -1.70 -4.06 0.89
N ALA A 151 -2.18 -2.82 1.09
CA ALA A 151 -3.61 -2.53 0.94
C ALA A 151 -4.08 -2.79 -0.50
N THR A 152 -3.32 -2.35 -1.50
CA THR A 152 -3.66 -2.60 -2.92
C THR A 152 -3.76 -4.10 -3.21
N GLN A 153 -2.76 -4.88 -2.79
CA GLN A 153 -2.72 -6.32 -3.00
C GLN A 153 -3.83 -7.05 -2.23
N GLY A 154 -4.05 -6.67 -0.96
CA GLY A 154 -5.12 -7.21 -0.13
C GLY A 154 -6.49 -7.01 -0.76
N TYR A 155 -6.83 -5.77 -1.14
CA TYR A 155 -8.10 -5.48 -1.82
C TYR A 155 -8.24 -6.19 -3.17
N LEU A 156 -7.16 -6.29 -3.94
CA LEU A 156 -7.18 -6.95 -5.24
C LEU A 156 -7.47 -8.45 -5.11
N ILE A 157 -6.80 -9.13 -4.17
CA ILE A 157 -7.01 -10.56 -3.91
C ILE A 157 -8.40 -10.78 -3.31
N GLY A 158 -8.83 -9.91 -2.40
CA GLY A 158 -10.17 -9.97 -1.82
C GLY A 158 -11.28 -9.93 -2.87
N GLU A 159 -11.20 -9.02 -3.84
CA GLU A 159 -12.17 -8.96 -4.94
C GLU A 159 -12.03 -10.14 -5.91
N TYR A 160 -10.81 -10.59 -6.18
CA TYR A 160 -10.59 -11.77 -7.01
C TYR A 160 -11.24 -13.03 -6.40
N LEU A 161 -10.96 -13.33 -5.13
CA LEU A 161 -11.55 -14.47 -4.43
C LEU A 161 -13.06 -14.34 -4.30
N ALA A 162 -13.57 -13.15 -3.98
CA ALA A 162 -15.01 -12.91 -3.93
C ALA A 162 -15.73 -13.10 -5.29
N SER A 163 -15.00 -13.04 -6.40
CA SER A 163 -15.55 -13.34 -7.74
C SER A 163 -15.52 -14.83 -8.09
N VAL A 164 -14.63 -15.60 -7.46
CA VAL A 164 -14.49 -17.05 -7.65
C VAL A 164 -15.41 -17.80 -6.67
N ASP A 165 -15.43 -17.38 -5.41
CA ASP A 165 -16.34 -17.85 -4.37
C ASP A 165 -17.27 -16.72 -3.93
N ASN A 166 -18.42 -16.66 -4.60
CA ASN A 166 -19.43 -15.65 -4.35
C ASN A 166 -20.12 -15.80 -2.97
N LEU A 167 -20.13 -17.01 -2.38
CA LEU A 167 -20.82 -17.26 -1.11
C LEU A 167 -20.05 -16.66 0.07
N ASN A 168 -18.73 -16.74 0.04
CA ASN A 168 -17.86 -16.20 1.09
C ASN A 168 -17.26 -14.84 0.74
N GLY A 169 -17.77 -14.16 -0.30
CA GLY A 169 -17.20 -12.92 -0.83
C GLY A 169 -16.94 -11.81 0.20
N ASN A 170 -17.78 -11.69 1.22
CA ASN A 170 -17.57 -10.71 2.29
C ASN A 170 -16.37 -11.06 3.17
N ILE A 171 -16.14 -12.35 3.46
CA ILE A 171 -15.01 -12.81 4.29
C ILE A 171 -13.67 -12.39 3.65
N TYR A 172 -13.53 -12.53 2.33
CA TYR A 172 -12.32 -12.12 1.63
C TYR A 172 -12.13 -10.59 1.61
N ARG A 173 -13.22 -9.83 1.50
CA ARG A 173 -13.17 -8.36 1.54
C ARG A 173 -12.85 -7.84 2.95
N ASP A 174 -13.36 -8.50 3.98
CA ASP A 174 -13.07 -8.17 5.38
C ASP A 174 -11.60 -8.47 5.68
N LYS A 175 -11.07 -9.62 5.25
CA LYS A 175 -9.63 -9.92 5.35
C LYS A 175 -8.76 -8.89 4.61
N ALA A 176 -9.18 -8.44 3.43
CA ALA A 176 -8.50 -7.38 2.71
C ALA A 176 -8.47 -6.06 3.48
N GLU A 177 -9.57 -5.72 4.16
CA GLU A 177 -9.67 -4.53 5.02
C GLU A 177 -8.76 -4.65 6.25
N GLU A 178 -8.68 -5.83 6.89
CA GLU A 178 -7.76 -6.12 8.00
C GLU A 178 -6.29 -5.93 7.58
N ILE A 179 -5.90 -6.49 6.43
CA ILE A 179 -4.55 -6.30 5.87
C ILE A 179 -4.29 -4.82 5.61
N ALA A 180 -5.27 -4.07 5.10
CA ALA A 180 -5.10 -2.65 4.85
C ALA A 180 -4.99 -1.82 6.15
N GLU A 181 -5.80 -2.13 7.17
CA GLU A 181 -5.75 -1.47 8.49
C GLU A 181 -4.48 -1.80 9.26
N SER A 182 -3.93 -3.01 9.13
CA SER A 182 -2.66 -3.35 9.77
C SER A 182 -1.54 -2.35 9.43
N ARG A 183 -1.58 -1.76 8.22
CA ARG A 183 -0.59 -0.78 7.77
C ARG A 183 -0.76 0.58 8.40
N ILE A 184 -1.98 0.90 8.84
CA ILE A 184 -2.31 2.10 9.59
C ILE A 184 -1.91 1.90 11.05
N ILE A 185 -2.22 0.73 11.63
CA ILE A 185 -1.82 0.35 12.99
C ILE A 185 -0.29 0.29 13.15
N ALA A 186 0.42 -0.23 12.14
CA ALA A 186 1.88 -0.19 12.08
C ALA A 186 2.44 1.22 11.83
N LYS A 187 1.58 2.21 11.53
CA LYS A 187 1.94 3.59 11.18
C LYS A 187 2.84 3.69 9.94
N ALA A 188 2.78 2.67 9.09
CA ALA A 188 3.57 2.55 7.88
C ALA A 188 3.00 3.36 6.71
N HIS A 189 1.70 3.65 6.72
CA HIS A 189 0.96 4.31 5.66
C HIS A 189 -0.06 5.31 6.21
N TYR A 190 -0.36 6.33 5.40
CA TYR A 190 -1.46 7.26 5.68
C TYR A 190 -2.82 6.62 5.31
N PRO A 191 -3.94 7.02 5.95
CA PRO A 191 -5.28 6.65 5.51
C PRO A 191 -5.54 6.93 4.01
N SER A 192 -5.01 8.03 3.47
CA SER A 192 -5.08 8.36 2.04
C SER A 192 -4.26 7.42 1.15
N ASP A 193 -3.13 6.87 1.61
CA ASP A 193 -2.38 5.84 0.88
C ASP A 193 -3.21 4.57 0.73
N LYS A 194 -3.89 4.17 1.81
CA LYS A 194 -4.80 3.03 1.86
C LYS A 194 -5.99 3.24 0.93
N ALA A 195 -6.64 4.41 1.02
CA ALA A 195 -7.78 4.75 0.18
C ALA A 195 -7.43 4.69 -1.32
N TYR A 196 -6.27 5.24 -1.71
CA TYR A 196 -5.82 5.14 -3.09
C TYR A 196 -5.47 3.71 -3.49
N GLY A 197 -4.85 2.94 -2.59
CA GLY A 197 -4.59 1.51 -2.83
C GLY A 197 -5.87 0.72 -3.15
N LYS A 198 -6.98 1.00 -2.44
CA LYS A 198 -8.31 0.42 -2.74
C LYS A 198 -8.81 0.79 -4.14
N THR A 199 -8.59 2.03 -4.56
CA THR A 199 -8.96 2.51 -5.91
C THR A 199 -8.13 1.80 -6.99
N ILE A 200 -6.82 1.67 -6.80
CA ILE A 200 -5.93 0.95 -7.72
C ILE A 200 -6.29 -0.53 -7.79
N ALA A 201 -6.57 -1.17 -6.66
CA ALA A 201 -6.99 -2.56 -6.61
C ALA A 201 -8.25 -2.82 -7.46
N LYS A 202 -9.27 -1.95 -7.34
CA LYS A 202 -10.50 -2.04 -8.16
C LYS A 202 -10.22 -1.88 -9.65
N ALA A 203 -9.31 -0.97 -10.03
CA ALA A 203 -8.94 -0.78 -11.42
C ALA A 203 -8.19 -2.00 -11.98
N LEU A 204 -7.23 -2.54 -11.22
CA LEU A 204 -6.49 -3.75 -11.58
C LEU A 204 -7.43 -4.95 -11.70
N PHE A 205 -8.34 -5.16 -10.75
CA PHE A 205 -9.31 -6.25 -10.81
C PHE A 205 -10.16 -6.19 -12.08
N ARG A 206 -10.71 -5.01 -12.41
CA ARG A 206 -11.51 -4.81 -13.64
C ARG A 206 -10.72 -5.02 -14.92
N GLY A 207 -9.43 -4.65 -14.91
CA GLY A 207 -8.55 -4.79 -16.06
C GLY A 207 -7.82 -6.12 -16.15
N MET A 208 -8.10 -7.06 -15.23
CA MET A 208 -7.47 -8.38 -15.24
C MET A 208 -7.97 -9.19 -16.44
N LYS A 209 -7.05 -9.84 -17.16
CA LYS A 209 -7.40 -10.75 -18.25
C LYS A 209 -8.16 -11.95 -17.70
N LYS A 210 -9.22 -12.35 -18.42
CA LYS A 210 -10.03 -13.53 -18.11
C LYS A 210 -9.47 -14.76 -18.80
#